data_AF-A0A523SJM4-F1
#
_entry.id   AF-A0A523SJM4-F1
#
_cell.length_a   1.000
_cell.length_b   1.000
_cell.length_c   1.000
_cell.angle_alpha   90.00
_cell.angle_beta   90.00
_cell.angle_gamma   90.00
#
_symmetry.space_group_name_H-M   'P 1'
#
loop_
_entity.id
_entity.type
_entity.pdbx_description
1 polymer ?
#
loop_
_entity_poly.entity_id
_entity_poly.type
_entity_poly.pdbx_seq_one_letter_code
_entity_poly.pdbx_strand_id
1 'polypeptide(L)' 'METLNPVAHDFILFCIHRQGKEWPALYDEMCWVAGHRLFRGLGYAELRRLGLSLALTNIEDTIRMVDIVTSEE' A
#
# COMPACT_ATOMS: atom_id res chain seq x y z
N MET A 1 14.77 12.42 -0.36
CA MET A 1 13.40 11.93 -0.19
C MET A 1 13.02 11.17 -1.43
N GLU A 2 12.97 9.85 -1.36
CA GLU A 2 12.35 9.04 -2.40
C GLU A 2 10.90 9.49 -2.52
N THR A 3 10.57 10.10 -3.66
CA THR A 3 9.22 10.61 -3.91
C THR A 3 8.32 9.39 -4.07
N LEU A 4 7.53 9.09 -3.03
CA LEU A 4 6.53 8.03 -3.08
C LEU A 4 5.68 8.23 -4.34
N ASN A 5 5.52 7.17 -5.13
CA ASN A 5 4.71 7.28 -6.34
C ASN A 5 3.29 7.72 -5.94
N PRO A 6 2.72 8.78 -6.55
CA PRO A 6 1.41 9.29 -6.15
C PRO A 6 0.30 8.24 -6.28
N VAL A 7 0.44 7.28 -7.18
CA VAL A 7 -0.51 6.17 -7.33
C VAL A 7 -0.38 5.15 -6.19
N ALA A 8 0.83 4.90 -5.71
CA ALA A 8 1.06 4.05 -4.53
C ALA A 8 0.53 4.73 -3.25
N HIS A 9 0.70 6.05 -3.14
CA HIS A 9 0.11 6.85 -2.07
C HIS A 9 -1.42 6.74 -2.05
N ASP A 10 -2.08 7.02 -3.17
CA ASP A 10 -3.53 6.86 -3.32
C ASP A 10 -4.01 5.44 -2.97
N PHE A 11 -3.24 4.41 -3.36
CA PHE A 11 -3.58 3.01 -3.04
C PHE A 11 -3.57 2.77 -1.54
N ILE A 12 -2.55 3.25 -0.82
CA ILE A 12 -2.44 3.11 0.64
C ILE A 12 -3.61 3.83 1.31
N LEU A 13 -3.89 5.08 0.90
CA LEU A 13 -5.03 5.84 1.41
C LEU A 13 -6.36 5.14 1.16
N PHE A 14 -6.55 4.58 -0.03
CA PHE A 14 -7.76 3.81 -0.37
C PHE A 14 -7.95 2.63 0.59
N CYS A 15 -6.88 1.91 0.94
CA CYS A 15 -6.95 0.79 1.87
C CYS A 15 -7.21 1.28 3.31
N ILE A 16 -6.58 2.38 3.73
CA ILE A 16 -6.81 3.01 5.04
C ILE A 16 -8.27 3.46 5.19
N HIS A 17 -8.86 4.05 4.16
CA HIS A 17 -10.27 4.49 4.20
C HIS A 17 -11.26 3.32 4.29
N ARG A 18 -10.87 2.11 3.86
CA ARG A 18 -11.73 0.92 3.87
C ARG A 18 -11.66 0.12 5.16
N GLN A 19 -10.45 -0.08 5.69
CA GLN A 19 -10.20 -0.98 6.83
C GLN A 19 -9.61 -0.26 8.06
N GLY A 20 -9.08 0.94 7.88
CA GLY A 20 -8.33 1.67 8.91
C GLY A 20 -6.82 1.53 8.74
N LYS A 21 -6.07 2.29 9.55
CA LYS A 21 -4.60 2.36 9.51
C LYS A 21 -3.88 1.32 10.38
N GLU A 22 -4.61 0.46 11.06
CA GLU A 22 -4.05 -0.46 12.04
C GLU A 22 -3.37 -1.66 11.37
N TRP A 23 -2.14 -1.93 11.78
CA TRP A 23 -1.43 -3.16 11.42
C TRP A 23 -1.84 -4.30 12.38
N PRO A 24 -1.98 -5.55 11.91
CA PRO A 24 -1.76 -6.05 10.55
C PRO A 24 -2.97 -5.92 9.61
N ALA A 25 -4.12 -5.45 10.07
CA ALA A 25 -5.36 -5.43 9.27
C ALA A 25 -5.24 -4.64 7.95
N LEU A 26 -4.50 -3.52 7.97
CA LEU A 26 -4.21 -2.74 6.77
C LEU A 26 -3.40 -3.55 5.74
N TYR A 27 -2.47 -4.39 6.18
CA TYR A 27 -1.70 -5.25 5.28
C TYR A 27 -2.59 -6.27 4.57
N ASP A 28 -3.45 -6.92 5.34
CA ASP A 28 -4.40 -7.89 4.80
C ASP A 28 -5.34 -7.23 3.80
N GLU A 29 -5.82 -6.02 4.09
CA GLU A 29 -6.63 -5.24 3.14
C GLU A 29 -5.84 -4.86 1.88
N MET A 30 -4.59 -4.39 2.01
CA MET A 30 -3.74 -4.10 0.85
C MET A 30 -3.54 -5.35 -0.03
N CYS A 31 -3.30 -6.51 0.58
CA CYS A 31 -3.21 -7.78 -0.13
C CYS A 31 -4.54 -8.15 -0.79
N TRP A 32 -5.67 -7.98 -0.10
CA TRP A 32 -6.99 -8.28 -0.62
C TRP A 32 -7.36 -7.38 -1.81
N VAL A 33 -7.15 -6.07 -1.70
CA VAL A 33 -7.38 -5.08 -2.77
C VAL A 33 -6.50 -5.37 -3.98
N ALA A 34 -5.21 -5.67 -3.77
CA ALA A 34 -4.28 -6.00 -4.85
C ALA A 34 -4.61 -7.35 -5.51
N GLY A 35 -5.00 -8.36 -4.73
CA GLY A 35 -5.40 -9.67 -5.23
C GLY A 35 -6.66 -9.61 -6.10
N HIS A 36 -7.62 -8.76 -5.71
CA HIS A 36 -8.88 -8.56 -6.42
C HIS A 36 -8.85 -7.38 -7.41
N ARG A 37 -7.71 -6.69 -7.53
CA ARG A 37 -7.49 -5.55 -8.43
C ARG A 37 -8.52 -4.41 -8.28
N LEU A 38 -8.96 -4.16 -7.05
CA LEU A 38 -10.08 -3.25 -6.77
C LEU A 38 -9.70 -1.78 -6.91
N PHE A 39 -8.43 -1.45 -6.75
CA PHE A 39 -7.94 -0.09 -6.94
C PHE A 39 -7.32 0.06 -8.34
N ARG A 40 -8.04 0.76 -9.24
CA ARG A 40 -7.60 1.08 -10.62
C ARG A 40 -7.14 -0.14 -11.44
N GLY A 41 -7.56 -1.35 -11.10
CA GLY A 41 -7.08 -2.58 -11.75
C GLY A 41 -5.67 -3.01 -11.36
N LEU A 42 -5.03 -2.35 -10.38
CA LEU A 42 -3.66 -2.63 -9.94
C LEU A 42 -3.60 -3.91 -9.12
N GLY A 43 -2.72 -4.81 -9.54
CA GLY A 43 -2.34 -5.98 -8.75
C GLY A 43 -0.89 -5.91 -8.28
N TYR A 44 -0.41 -6.96 -7.63
CA TYR A 44 0.93 -7.04 -7.05
C TYR A 44 2.07 -6.60 -7.99
N ALA A 45 2.03 -7.01 -9.26
CA ALA A 45 3.08 -6.67 -10.23
C ALA A 45 3.10 -5.16 -10.55
N GLU A 46 1.93 -4.54 -10.67
CA GLU A 46 1.83 -3.11 -10.97
C GLU A 46 2.19 -2.28 -9.74
N LEU A 47 1.72 -2.64 -8.56
CA LEU A 47 2.11 -2.00 -7.30
C LEU A 47 3.63 -2.05 -7.11
N ARG A 48 4.27 -3.19 -7.40
CA ARG A 48 5.72 -3.34 -7.32
C ARG A 48 6.47 -2.43 -8.29
N ARG A 49 5.93 -2.16 -9.48
CA ARG A 49 6.51 -1.17 -10.43
C ARG A 49 6.40 0.26 -9.92
N LEU A 50 5.40 0.53 -9.09
CA LEU A 50 5.19 1.83 -8.44
C LEU A 50 6.00 1.98 -7.15
N GLY A 51 6.77 0.95 -6.76
CA GLY A 51 7.60 0.93 -5.55
C GLY A 51 6.97 0.21 -4.37
N LEU A 52 5.67 -0.12 -4.41
CA LEU A 52 4.98 -0.77 -3.30
C LEU A 52 5.05 -2.30 -3.42
N SER A 53 5.84 -2.94 -2.57
CA SER A 53 6.01 -4.40 -2.55
C SER A 53 5.30 -5.05 -1.38
N LEU A 54 4.19 -5.75 -1.63
CA LEU A 54 3.49 -6.53 -0.61
C LEU A 54 4.16 -7.88 -0.26
N ALA A 55 5.39 -8.11 -0.74
CA ALA A 55 6.16 -9.30 -0.39
C ALA A 55 6.74 -9.22 1.03
N LEU A 56 6.65 -10.31 1.79
CA LEU A 56 7.14 -10.38 3.18
C LEU A 56 8.67 -10.21 3.30
N THR A 57 9.43 -10.51 2.25
CA THR A 57 10.90 -10.43 2.26
C THR A 57 11.45 -9.02 2.49
N ASN A 58 10.68 -7.97 2.21
CA ASN A 58 11.05 -6.57 2.45
C ASN A 58 9.87 -5.78 3.06
N ILE A 59 9.13 -6.39 4.00
CA ILE A 59 7.93 -5.78 4.58
C ILE A 59 8.21 -4.46 5.30
N GLU A 60 9.42 -4.29 5.86
CA GLU A 60 9.85 -3.07 6.54
C GLU A 60 9.79 -1.82 5.63
N ASP A 61 10.07 -1.99 4.34
CA ASP A 61 10.03 -0.90 3.36
C ASP A 61 8.58 -0.44 3.10
N THR A 62 7.68 -1.41 3.01
CA THR A 62 6.23 -1.17 2.89
C THR A 62 5.67 -0.52 4.15
N ILE A 63 6.09 -0.97 5.34
CA ILE A 63 5.70 -0.34 6.60
C ILE A 63 6.16 1.11 6.63
N ARG A 64 7.39 1.41 6.22
CA ARG A 64 7.91 2.78 6.14
C ARG A 64 7.10 3.64 5.17
N MET A 65 6.75 3.12 3.99
CA MET A 65 5.91 3.86 3.04
C MET A 65 4.54 4.17 3.64
N VAL A 66 3.90 3.21 4.29
CA VAL A 66 2.61 3.42 4.94
C VAL A 66 2.72 4.44 6.07
N ASP A 67 3.78 4.39 6.89
CA ASP A 67 4.02 5.33 7.98
C ASP A 67 4.12 6.78 7.47
N ILE A 68 4.83 6.98 6.34
CA ILE A 68 4.90 8.27 5.64
C ILE A 68 3.50 8.74 5.26
N VAL A 69 2.72 7.91 4.56
CA VAL A 69 1.34 8.26 4.16
C VAL A 69 0.45 8.57 5.36
N THR A 70 0.54 7.80 6.44
CA THR A 70 -0.29 8.01 7.64
C THR A 70 0.15 9.19 8.50
N SER A 71 1.37 9.70 8.31
CA SER A 71 1.90 10.88 9.00
C SER A 71 1.58 12.18 8.26
N GLU A 72 1.21 12.09 6.97
CA GLU A 72 0.79 13.21 6.13
C GLU A 72 -0.72 13.51 6.25
N GLU A 73 -1.50 12.63 6.88
CA GLU A 73 -2.95 12.74 7.15
C GLU A 73 -3.26 13.18 8.60
#